data_AF-X0Z534-F1
#
_entry.id   AF-X0Z534-F1
#
_cell.length_a   1.000
_cell.length_b   1.000
_cell.length_c   1.000
_cell.angle_alpha   90.00
_cell.angle_beta   90.00
_cell.angle_gamma   90.00
#
_symmetry.space_group_name_H-M   'P 1'
#
loop_
_entity.id
_entity.type
_entity.pdbx_description
1 polymer ?
#
loop_
_entity_poly.entity_id
_entity_poly.type
_entity_poly.pdbx_seq_one_letter_code
_entity_poly.pdbx_strand_id
1 'polypeptide(L)'
;YTPLPVLPVYYNRVANAVNQRLLLRYLRRCLARLGWQVDVLWTYWPNTAHLIGRLGEKVSVYHCIDDFAAVGYPMTSRRAIVRMEAQQCRKVDLILTRTAALTAAKRRLNPNTHFLPGGVDTDHFDPSQVRPPPPEVADLPRPRVGFVGTIDDRLDVKLLVRCAVALPGATIVLVGPIRRHRVDVRPLRSLGNVRFLPPCPHSQVPAIVEAFDVCLIPYRVNEYTRGLSPIKLYEY
;
A
#
# COMPACT_ATOMS: atom_id res chain seq x y z
N TYR A 1 -9.89 -20.56 3.06
CA TYR A 1 -9.66 -20.30 4.50
C TYR A 1 -10.27 -18.95 4.83
N THR A 2 -11.51 -18.93 5.33
CA THR A 2 -12.23 -17.67 5.56
C THR A 2 -12.07 -17.30 7.03
N PRO A 3 -11.42 -16.18 7.37
CA PRO A 3 -11.33 -15.74 8.77
C PRO A 3 -12.75 -15.51 9.32
N LEU A 4 -12.94 -15.81 10.61
CA LEU A 4 -14.22 -15.61 11.28
C LEU A 4 -14.72 -14.17 11.11
N PRO A 5 -16.05 -13.96 10.96
CA PRO A 5 -16.61 -12.63 10.98
C PRO A 5 -16.27 -11.96 12.32
N VAL A 6 -15.62 -10.80 12.21
CA VAL A 6 -15.17 -9.95 13.31
C VAL A 6 -16.13 -8.77 13.44
N LEU A 7 -16.33 -8.28 14.67
CA LEU A 7 -17.19 -7.12 14.91
C LEU A 7 -16.65 -5.91 14.12
N PRO A 8 -17.51 -5.11 13.47
CA PRO A 8 -17.11 -4.08 12.50
C PRO A 8 -16.33 -2.90 13.10
N VAL A 9 -16.24 -2.79 14.44
CA VAL A 9 -15.65 -1.63 15.14
C VAL A 9 -14.22 -1.94 15.63
N TYR A 10 -13.30 -2.18 14.69
CA TYR A 10 -11.92 -2.63 14.92
C TYR A 10 -11.07 -1.72 15.81
N TYR A 11 -11.41 -0.44 15.89
CA TYR A 11 -10.67 0.57 16.64
C TYR A 11 -11.39 1.04 17.91
N ASN A 12 -12.50 0.39 18.27
CA ASN A 12 -13.03 0.49 19.62
C ASN A 12 -12.27 -0.49 20.53
N ARG A 13 -11.84 -0.03 21.71
CA ARG A 13 -10.99 -0.82 22.62
C ARG A 13 -11.65 -2.14 23.05
N VAL A 14 -12.94 -2.10 23.38
CA VAL A 14 -13.69 -3.27 23.87
C VAL A 14 -13.97 -4.23 22.72
N ALA A 15 -14.50 -3.71 21.60
CA ALA A 15 -14.78 -4.53 20.42
C ALA A 15 -13.50 -5.18 19.87
N ASN A 16 -12.38 -4.44 19.83
CA ASN A 16 -11.10 -5.02 19.43
C ASN A 16 -10.63 -6.11 20.39
N ALA A 17 -10.75 -5.93 21.71
CA ALA A 17 -10.39 -6.97 22.67
C ALA A 17 -11.20 -8.27 22.46
N VAL A 18 -12.51 -8.15 22.20
CA VAL A 18 -13.38 -9.29 21.87
C VAL A 18 -12.94 -9.95 20.56
N ASN A 19 -12.77 -9.15 19.49
CA ASN A 19 -12.33 -9.64 18.19
C ASN A 19 -10.99 -10.39 18.28
N GLN A 20 -10.01 -9.82 18.95
CA GLN A 20 -8.69 -10.42 19.10
C GLN A 20 -8.72 -11.68 19.98
N ARG A 21 -9.65 -11.78 20.94
CA ARG A 21 -9.83 -13.00 21.75
C ARG A 21 -10.50 -14.13 20.96
N LEU A 22 -11.44 -13.80 20.07
CA LEU A 22 -12.02 -14.77 19.14
C LEU A 22 -10.98 -15.25 18.12
N LEU A 23 -10.22 -14.30 17.55
CA LEU A 23 -9.11 -14.61 16.63
C LEU A 23 -8.06 -15.50 17.30
N LEU A 24 -7.64 -15.19 18.53
CA LEU A 24 -6.70 -16.02 19.28
C LEU A 24 -7.19 -17.46 19.46
N ARG A 25 -8.46 -17.65 19.84
CA ARG A 25 -9.06 -18.99 19.98
C ARG A 25 -9.06 -19.75 18.66
N TYR A 26 -9.39 -19.05 17.58
CA TYR A 26 -9.39 -19.64 16.24
C TYR A 26 -7.99 -20.05 15.80
N LEU A 27 -7.00 -19.15 15.92
CA LEU A 27 -5.60 -19.43 15.59
C LEU A 27 -5.06 -20.63 16.36
N ARG A 28 -5.33 -20.73 17.67
CA ARG A 28 -4.91 -21.89 18.47
C ARG A 28 -5.50 -23.21 17.97
N ARG A 29 -6.77 -23.24 17.57
CA ARG A 29 -7.39 -24.45 17.00
C ARG A 29 -6.74 -24.82 15.67
N CYS A 30 -6.42 -23.83 14.84
CA CYS A 30 -5.77 -24.07 13.56
C CYS A 30 -4.34 -24.59 13.73
N LEU A 31 -3.56 -23.97 14.63
CA LEU A 31 -2.21 -24.42 14.97
C LEU A 31 -2.22 -25.85 15.51
N ALA A 32 -3.15 -26.17 16.42
CA ALA A 32 -3.30 -27.52 16.95
C ALA A 32 -3.64 -28.56 15.87
N ARG A 33 -4.54 -28.22 14.94
CA ARG A 33 -4.89 -29.11 13.80
C ARG A 33 -3.73 -29.33 12.83
N LEU A 34 -2.89 -28.31 12.64
CA LEU A 34 -1.70 -28.39 11.79
C LEU A 34 -0.50 -29.03 12.51
N GLY A 35 -0.58 -29.21 13.83
CA GLY A 35 0.57 -29.62 14.64
C GLY A 35 1.71 -28.60 14.65
N TRP A 36 1.42 -27.32 14.38
CA TRP A 36 2.42 -26.27 14.23
C TRP A 36 2.68 -25.54 15.53
N GLN A 37 3.96 -25.27 15.80
CA GLN A 37 4.41 -24.32 16.80
C GLN A 37 4.70 -22.98 16.12
N VAL A 38 4.41 -21.88 16.80
CA VAL A 38 4.70 -20.55 16.27
C VAL A 38 6.09 -20.17 16.75
N ASP A 39 7.06 -20.04 15.84
CA ASP A 39 8.36 -19.46 16.18
C ASP A 39 8.31 -17.92 16.08
N VAL A 40 7.68 -17.41 15.01
CA VAL A 40 7.58 -15.97 14.72
C VAL A 40 6.13 -15.54 14.53
N LEU A 41 5.67 -14.56 15.32
CA LEU A 41 4.41 -13.87 15.11
C LEU A 41 4.63 -12.58 14.34
N TRP A 42 4.31 -12.57 13.04
CA TRP A 42 4.44 -11.39 12.18
C TRP A 42 3.10 -10.69 11.96
N THR A 43 3.00 -9.40 12.30
CA THR A 43 1.76 -8.62 12.21
C THR A 43 1.93 -7.32 11.42
N TYR A 44 0.87 -6.91 10.71
CA TYR A 44 0.84 -5.67 9.91
C TYR A 44 -0.16 -4.64 10.44
N TRP A 45 -1.24 -5.08 11.08
CA TRP A 45 -2.28 -4.19 11.56
C TRP A 45 -1.94 -3.58 12.92
N PRO A 46 -2.29 -2.31 13.19
CA PRO A 46 -1.91 -1.60 14.41
C PRO A 46 -2.73 -2.00 15.65
N ASN A 47 -3.65 -2.96 15.54
CA ASN A 47 -4.61 -3.33 16.59
C ASN A 47 -4.46 -4.77 17.11
N THR A 48 -3.34 -5.43 16.82
CA THR A 48 -3.09 -6.85 17.14
C THR A 48 -2.34 -7.07 18.46
N ALA A 49 -2.14 -6.02 19.26
CA ALA A 49 -1.44 -6.05 20.55
C ALA A 49 -1.95 -7.10 21.57
N HIS A 50 -3.14 -7.65 21.37
CA HIS A 50 -3.73 -8.69 22.21
C HIS A 50 -3.26 -10.11 21.84
N LEU A 51 -2.75 -10.33 20.62
CA LEU A 51 -2.20 -11.62 20.19
C LEU A 51 -0.78 -11.86 20.73
N ILE A 52 -0.01 -10.78 20.87
CA ILE A 52 1.39 -10.82 21.29
C ILE A 52 1.53 -11.44 22.69
N GLY A 53 2.42 -12.42 22.81
CA GLY A 53 2.73 -13.24 23.96
C GLY A 53 1.72 -14.34 24.24
N ARG A 54 0.85 -14.71 23.29
CA ARG A 54 -0.28 -15.63 23.54
C ARG A 54 -0.38 -16.81 22.58
N LEU A 55 0.48 -16.90 21.58
CA LEU A 55 0.52 -18.01 20.63
C LEU A 55 1.70 -18.95 20.90
N GLY A 56 2.53 -18.66 21.90
CA GLY A 56 3.74 -19.42 22.18
C GLY A 56 4.90 -19.01 21.27
N GLU A 57 4.78 -17.86 20.60
CA GLU A 57 5.82 -17.31 19.74
C GLU A 57 7.12 -17.03 20.50
N LYS A 58 8.25 -17.28 19.85
CA LYS A 58 9.58 -16.94 20.38
C LYS A 58 9.93 -15.48 20.08
N VAL A 59 9.48 -14.98 18.93
CA VAL A 59 9.70 -13.60 18.48
C VAL A 59 8.42 -13.04 17.88
N SER A 60 8.15 -11.77 18.15
CA SER A 60 7.04 -11.01 17.60
C SER A 60 7.52 -9.81 16.79
N VAL A 61 6.98 -9.65 15.59
CA VAL A 61 7.34 -8.61 14.63
C VAL A 61 6.11 -7.76 14.32
N TYR A 62 6.26 -6.45 14.48
CA TYR A 62 5.33 -5.49 13.88
C TYR A 62 5.95 -4.87 12.62
N HIS A 63 5.38 -5.20 11.46
CA HIS A 63 5.75 -4.59 10.20
C HIS A 63 4.79 -3.44 9.89
N CYS A 64 5.20 -2.24 10.29
CA CYS A 64 4.45 -1.00 10.08
C CYS A 64 4.66 -0.50 8.64
N ILE A 65 3.72 -0.86 7.78
CA ILE A 65 3.83 -0.60 6.33
C ILE A 65 3.33 0.77 5.89
N ASP A 66 2.53 1.45 6.72
CA ASP A 66 1.95 2.76 6.44
C ASP A 66 1.67 3.52 7.75
N ASP A 67 1.51 4.84 7.65
CA ASP A 67 0.93 5.63 8.74
C ASP A 67 -0.58 5.45 8.79
N PHE A 68 -1.04 4.42 9.52
CA PHE A 68 -2.45 4.10 9.68
C PHE A 68 -3.27 5.26 10.28
N ALA A 69 -2.65 6.14 11.07
CA ALA A 69 -3.33 7.27 11.68
C ALA A 69 -3.55 8.42 10.67
N ALA A 70 -2.72 8.51 9.63
CA ALA A 70 -2.81 9.51 8.57
C ALA A 70 -3.82 9.15 7.46
N VAL A 71 -4.25 7.88 7.34
CA VAL A 71 -5.19 7.42 6.30
C VAL A 71 -6.58 8.06 6.43
N GLY A 72 -7.03 8.36 7.65
CA GLY A 72 -8.35 8.97 7.88
C GLY A 72 -9.53 8.02 7.65
N TYR A 73 -9.48 6.80 8.19
CA TYR A 73 -10.56 5.81 8.03
C TYR A 73 -11.93 6.33 8.53
N PRO A 74 -13.02 6.16 7.76
CA PRO A 74 -14.36 6.54 8.19
C PRO A 74 -14.75 5.87 9.51
N MET A 75 -15.49 6.61 10.35
CA MET A 75 -16.00 6.12 11.64
C MET A 75 -14.92 5.60 12.62
N THR A 76 -13.65 5.96 12.38
CA THR A 76 -12.50 5.52 13.18
C THR A 76 -11.80 6.72 13.79
N SER A 77 -11.61 6.70 15.11
CA SER A 77 -10.86 7.76 15.78
C SER A 77 -9.36 7.63 15.52
N ARG A 78 -8.74 8.65 14.93
CA ARG A 78 -7.27 8.78 14.80
C ARG A 78 -6.56 8.51 16.14
N ARG A 79 -7.09 9.05 17.25
CA ARG A 79 -6.53 8.85 18.59
C ARG A 79 -6.60 7.38 19.04
N ALA A 80 -7.63 6.65 18.63
CA ALA A 80 -7.74 5.23 18.93
C ALA A 80 -6.67 4.41 18.19
N ILE A 81 -6.47 4.67 16.89
CA ILE A 81 -5.40 4.03 16.10
C ILE A 81 -4.05 4.27 16.77
N VAL A 82 -3.70 5.54 17.04
CA VAL A 82 -2.43 5.92 17.67
C VAL A 82 -2.23 5.20 19.01
N ARG A 83 -3.27 5.12 19.85
CA ARG A 83 -3.19 4.44 21.15
C ARG A 83 -2.96 2.94 21.00
N MET A 84 -3.68 2.29 20.10
CA MET A 84 -3.59 0.84 19.89
C MET A 84 -2.25 0.46 19.28
N GLU A 85 -1.80 1.23 18.29
CA GLU A 85 -0.50 1.05 17.68
C GLU A 85 0.62 1.26 18.69
N ALA A 86 0.52 2.27 19.55
CA ALA A 86 1.51 2.49 20.61
C ALA A 86 1.54 1.36 21.64
N GLN A 87 0.40 0.72 21.92
CA GLN A 87 0.36 -0.48 22.75
C GLN A 87 1.06 -1.66 22.05
N GLN A 88 0.85 -1.81 20.75
CA GLN A 88 1.48 -2.86 19.94
C GLN A 88 3.00 -2.68 19.85
N CYS A 89 3.45 -1.46 19.52
CA CYS A 89 4.87 -1.14 19.39
C CYS A 89 5.66 -1.48 20.66
N ARG A 90 5.09 -1.16 21.84
CA ARG A 90 5.72 -1.45 23.14
C ARG A 90 5.76 -2.94 23.50
N LYS A 91 5.00 -3.79 22.81
CA LYS A 91 4.87 -5.21 23.13
C LYS A 91 5.67 -6.14 22.23
N VAL A 92 5.88 -5.73 20.97
CA VAL A 92 6.63 -6.56 20.02
C VAL A 92 8.12 -6.55 20.33
N ASP A 93 8.82 -7.59 19.91
CA ASP A 93 10.27 -7.69 20.03
C ASP A 93 10.98 -6.84 18.97
N LEU A 94 10.40 -6.76 17.77
CA LEU A 94 10.97 -6.08 16.61
C LEU A 94 9.93 -5.25 15.86
N ILE A 95 10.31 -4.05 15.43
CA ILE A 95 9.52 -3.23 14.49
C ILE A 95 10.28 -3.03 13.18
N LEU A 96 9.61 -3.32 12.07
CA LEU A 96 10.07 -3.02 10.72
C LEU A 96 9.19 -1.91 10.12
N THR A 97 9.81 -0.91 9.48
CA THR A 97 9.10 0.27 8.99
C THR A 97 9.54 0.62 7.57
N ARG A 98 8.61 1.13 6.74
CA ARG A 98 8.87 1.42 5.31
C ARG A 98 9.42 2.81 4.99
N THR A 99 9.49 3.72 5.96
CA THR A 99 10.06 5.06 5.76
C THR A 99 10.86 5.51 6.97
N ALA A 100 11.90 6.32 6.74
CA ALA A 100 12.72 6.89 7.81
C ALA A 100 11.88 7.67 8.85
N ALA A 101 10.82 8.36 8.41
CA ALA A 101 9.89 9.06 9.30
C ALA A 101 9.15 8.09 10.24
N LEU A 102 8.65 6.97 9.72
CA LEU A 102 8.04 5.92 10.54
C LEU A 102 9.08 5.28 11.47
N THR A 103 10.29 4.99 10.98
CA THR A 103 11.38 4.45 11.80
C THR A 103 11.66 5.36 12.99
N ALA A 104 11.85 6.66 12.77
CA ALA A 104 12.11 7.62 13.83
C ALA A 104 10.95 7.73 14.82
N ALA A 105 9.70 7.69 14.33
CA ALA A 105 8.52 7.75 15.19
C ALA A 105 8.36 6.48 16.05
N LYS A 106 8.51 5.28 15.47
CA LYS A 106 8.33 4.01 16.20
C LYS A 106 9.51 3.68 17.11
N ARG A 107 10.73 4.15 16.79
CA ARG A 107 11.91 4.00 17.65
C ARG A 107 11.74 4.65 19.03
N ARG A 108 10.91 5.70 19.14
CA ARG A 108 10.53 6.32 20.42
C ARG A 108 9.67 5.42 21.32
N LEU A 109 9.02 4.40 20.74
CA LEU A 109 8.14 3.46 21.45
C LEU A 109 8.82 2.12 21.67
N ASN A 110 9.72 1.72 20.76
CA ASN A 110 10.51 0.50 20.83
C ASN A 110 11.89 0.74 20.19
N PRO A 111 12.99 0.73 20.96
CA PRO A 111 14.34 0.94 20.42
C PRO A 111 14.74 -0.05 19.33
N ASN A 112 14.21 -1.28 19.34
CA ASN A 112 14.45 -2.30 18.32
C ASN A 112 13.55 -2.07 17.08
N THR A 113 13.68 -0.88 16.51
CA THR A 113 12.97 -0.45 15.29
C THR A 113 13.96 -0.22 14.16
N HIS A 114 13.72 -0.89 13.03
CA HIS A 114 14.57 -0.84 11.85
C HIS A 114 13.82 -0.35 10.62
N PHE A 115 14.58 0.28 9.74
CA PHE A 115 14.11 0.69 8.42
C PHE A 115 14.27 -0.50 7.47
N LEU A 116 13.16 -0.93 6.88
CA LEU A 116 13.11 -1.95 5.85
C LEU A 116 12.32 -1.35 4.67
N PRO A 117 13.01 -0.87 3.61
CA PRO A 117 12.32 -0.27 2.48
C PRO A 117 11.45 -1.31 1.75
N GLY A 118 10.58 -0.81 0.87
CA GLY A 118 9.96 -1.68 -0.12
C GLY A 118 11.00 -2.29 -1.05
N GLY A 119 10.65 -3.40 -1.69
CA GLY A 119 11.43 -4.02 -2.75
C GLY A 119 10.60 -4.20 -4.01
N VAL A 120 11.28 -4.56 -5.09
CA VAL A 120 10.70 -4.98 -6.37
C VAL A 120 11.24 -6.36 -6.70
N ASP A 121 10.46 -7.14 -7.46
CA ASP A 121 10.91 -8.37 -8.07
C ASP A 121 11.85 -8.01 -9.24
N THR A 122 13.16 -8.13 -9.01
CA THR A 122 14.18 -7.73 -9.97
C THR A 122 14.21 -8.61 -11.21
N ASP A 123 13.77 -9.87 -11.10
CA ASP A 123 13.70 -10.79 -12.24
C ASP A 123 12.50 -10.43 -13.13
N HIS A 124 11.38 -10.04 -12.50
CA HIS A 124 10.17 -9.61 -13.19
C HIS A 124 10.29 -8.23 -13.85
N PHE A 125 11.02 -7.30 -13.22
CA PHE A 125 11.26 -5.93 -13.72
C PHE A 125 12.66 -5.75 -14.32
N ASP A 126 13.31 -6.82 -14.73
CA ASP A 126 14.64 -6.78 -15.36
C ASP A 126 14.59 -5.95 -16.67
N PRO A 127 15.33 -4.83 -16.78
CA PRO A 127 15.32 -3.98 -17.97
C PRO A 127 16.09 -4.60 -19.16
N SER A 128 16.87 -5.66 -18.94
CA SER A 128 17.57 -6.37 -20.02
C SER A 128 16.65 -7.29 -20.82
N GLN A 129 15.51 -7.66 -20.26
CA GLN A 129 14.49 -8.45 -20.94
C GLN A 129 13.65 -7.51 -21.81
N VAL A 130 13.83 -7.57 -23.14
CA VAL A 130 13.02 -6.80 -24.08
C VAL A 130 11.62 -7.39 -24.16
N ARG A 131 10.60 -6.61 -23.78
CA ARG A 131 9.21 -7.04 -23.81
C ARG A 131 8.47 -6.25 -24.89
N PRO A 132 7.71 -6.91 -25.79
CA PRO A 132 6.89 -6.16 -26.74
C PRO A 132 5.82 -5.38 -25.96
N PRO A 133 5.64 -4.08 -26.23
CA PRO A 133 4.62 -3.30 -25.57
C PRO A 133 3.23 -3.83 -25.94
N PRO A 134 2.26 -3.86 -25.02
CA PRO A 134 0.89 -4.16 -25.37
C PRO A 134 0.39 -3.21 -26.46
N PRO A 135 -0.37 -3.69 -27.46
CA PRO A 135 -0.84 -2.86 -28.58
C PRO A 135 -1.54 -1.57 -28.11
N GLU A 136 -2.28 -1.65 -27.00
CA GLU A 136 -3.01 -0.53 -26.41
C GLU A 136 -2.11 0.65 -25.98
N VAL A 137 -0.81 0.39 -25.75
CA VAL A 137 0.20 1.41 -25.46
C VAL A 137 1.08 1.65 -26.68
N ALA A 138 1.41 0.60 -27.43
CA ALA A 138 2.31 0.66 -28.60
C ALA A 138 1.78 1.63 -29.68
N ASP A 139 0.47 1.60 -29.91
CA ASP A 139 -0.21 2.39 -30.95
C ASP A 139 -0.39 3.87 -30.56
N LEU A 140 -0.03 4.25 -29.33
CA LEU A 140 -0.17 5.62 -28.85
C LEU A 140 0.99 6.51 -29.32
N PRO A 141 0.70 7.77 -29.75
CA PRO A 141 1.73 8.73 -30.14
C PRO A 141 2.74 8.99 -29.02
N ARG A 142 4.02 9.11 -29.40
CA ARG A 142 5.11 9.50 -28.49
C ARG A 142 5.25 11.03 -28.43
N PRO A 143 5.77 11.59 -27.32
CA PRO A 143 6.23 10.89 -26.12
C PRO A 143 5.07 10.42 -25.23
N ARG A 144 5.19 9.21 -24.68
CA ARG A 144 4.22 8.57 -23.79
C ARG A 144 4.62 8.80 -22.33
N VAL A 145 3.79 9.54 -21.60
CA VAL A 145 4.02 9.90 -20.21
C VAL A 145 3.05 9.09 -19.35
N GLY A 146 3.54 8.07 -18.66
CA GLY A 146 2.72 6.97 -18.16
C GLY A 146 2.60 6.86 -16.64
N PHE A 147 1.45 6.37 -16.19
CA PHE A 147 1.22 5.94 -14.81
C PHE A 147 0.48 4.59 -14.84
N VAL A 148 1.00 3.59 -14.12
CA VAL A 148 0.32 2.30 -13.94
C VAL A 148 -0.08 2.15 -12.48
N GLY A 149 -1.37 1.96 -12.20
CA GLY A 149 -1.86 1.67 -10.86
C GLY A 149 -3.29 2.13 -10.61
N THR A 150 -3.75 1.98 -9.37
CA THR A 150 -5.09 2.46 -8.99
C THR A 150 -5.18 3.98 -9.13
N ILE A 151 -6.17 4.44 -9.90
CA ILE A 151 -6.50 5.85 -10.08
C ILE A 151 -7.53 6.22 -9.01
N ASP A 152 -7.07 6.86 -7.93
CA ASP A 152 -7.85 7.29 -6.78
C ASP A 152 -7.48 8.73 -6.35
N ASP A 153 -7.94 9.14 -5.17
CA ASP A 153 -7.75 10.48 -4.60
C ASP A 153 -6.29 10.85 -4.29
N ARG A 154 -5.35 9.89 -4.38
CA ARG A 154 -3.91 10.20 -4.33
C ARG A 154 -3.45 10.90 -5.59
N LEU A 155 -4.06 10.63 -6.74
CA LEU A 155 -3.67 11.21 -8.02
C LEU A 155 -3.98 12.71 -8.06
N ASP A 156 -3.00 13.53 -8.44
CA ASP A 156 -3.19 14.96 -8.64
C ASP A 156 -3.74 15.22 -10.05
N VAL A 157 -5.07 15.15 -10.15
CA VAL A 157 -5.81 15.41 -11.39
C VAL A 157 -5.52 16.82 -11.92
N LYS A 158 -5.39 17.82 -11.04
CA LYS A 158 -5.14 19.21 -11.47
C LYS A 158 -3.75 19.34 -12.06
N LEU A 159 -2.75 18.70 -11.46
CA LEU A 159 -1.40 18.62 -12.03
C LEU A 159 -1.43 17.97 -13.41
N LEU A 160 -2.08 16.81 -13.54
CA LEU A 160 -2.16 16.09 -14.82
C LEU A 160 -2.86 16.90 -15.91
N VAL A 161 -3.92 17.64 -15.58
CA VAL A 161 -4.58 18.57 -16.53
C VAL A 161 -3.59 19.63 -17.01
N ARG A 162 -2.84 20.26 -16.09
CA ARG A 162 -1.83 21.25 -16.47
C ARG A 162 -0.73 20.66 -17.35
N CYS A 163 -0.26 19.46 -17.04
CA CYS A 163 0.72 18.75 -17.86
C CYS A 163 0.18 18.47 -19.27
N ALA A 164 -1.05 17.96 -19.38
CA ALA A 164 -1.67 17.65 -20.67
C ALA A 164 -1.85 18.90 -21.54
N VAL A 165 -2.25 20.03 -20.95
CA VAL A 165 -2.40 21.31 -21.66
C VAL A 165 -1.04 21.90 -22.07
N ALA A 166 -0.03 21.82 -21.20
CA ALA A 166 1.30 22.35 -21.48
C ALA A 166 2.10 21.51 -22.49
N LEU A 167 1.76 20.23 -22.64
CA LEU A 167 2.45 19.27 -23.51
C LEU A 167 1.46 18.62 -24.49
N PRO A 168 0.87 19.38 -25.43
CA PRO A 168 -0.16 18.86 -26.32
C PRO A 168 0.34 17.76 -27.28
N GLY A 169 1.65 17.72 -27.55
CA GLY A 169 2.29 16.67 -28.36
C GLY A 169 2.61 15.39 -27.60
N ALA A 170 2.51 15.37 -26.27
CA ALA A 170 2.73 14.17 -25.46
C ALA A 170 1.41 13.44 -25.20
N THR A 171 1.45 12.11 -25.16
CA THR A 171 0.31 11.28 -24.72
C THR A 171 0.45 10.92 -23.26
N ILE A 172 -0.46 11.39 -22.41
CA ILE A 172 -0.54 10.95 -21.01
C ILE A 172 -1.32 9.64 -20.93
N VAL A 173 -0.69 8.58 -20.44
CA VAL A 173 -1.27 7.23 -20.37
C VAL A 173 -1.52 6.84 -18.92
N LEU A 174 -2.78 6.60 -18.56
CA LEU A 174 -3.20 6.23 -17.20
C LEU A 174 -3.77 4.80 -17.24
N VAL A 175 -3.02 3.83 -16.75
CA VAL A 175 -3.36 2.40 -16.79
C VAL A 175 -3.81 1.93 -15.42
N GLY A 176 -5.02 1.37 -15.30
CA GLY A 176 -5.47 0.78 -14.04
C GLY A 176 -6.93 1.04 -13.67
N PRO A 177 -7.37 0.52 -12.52
CA PRO A 177 -8.75 0.67 -12.09
C PRO A 177 -9.01 2.10 -11.59
N ILE A 178 -10.12 2.70 -12.05
CA ILE A 178 -10.56 4.04 -11.62
C ILE A 178 -11.55 3.93 -10.46
N ARG A 179 -11.19 4.45 -9.30
CA ARG A 179 -12.07 4.53 -8.12
C ARG A 179 -12.91 5.81 -8.20
N ARG A 180 -13.94 5.81 -9.07
CA ARG A 180 -14.78 6.99 -9.35
C ARG A 180 -15.44 7.65 -8.11
N HIS A 181 -15.66 6.88 -7.05
CA HIS A 181 -16.18 7.41 -5.78
C HIS A 181 -15.12 8.14 -4.94
N ARG A 182 -13.84 8.09 -5.32
CA ARG A 182 -12.72 8.78 -4.67
C ARG A 182 -12.10 9.87 -5.53
N VAL A 183 -12.19 9.76 -6.87
CA VAL A 183 -11.54 10.71 -7.78
C VAL A 183 -12.44 11.08 -8.96
N ASP A 184 -12.47 12.37 -9.28
CA ASP A 184 -13.10 12.89 -10.49
C ASP A 184 -12.06 13.03 -11.61
N VAL A 185 -12.19 12.19 -12.63
CA VAL A 185 -11.31 12.17 -13.80
C VAL A 185 -11.94 12.83 -15.03
N ARG A 186 -13.15 13.39 -14.93
CA ARG A 186 -13.82 14.07 -16.06
C ARG A 186 -12.95 15.17 -16.69
N PRO A 187 -12.23 16.01 -15.92
CA PRO A 187 -11.34 17.03 -16.50
C PRO A 187 -10.21 16.47 -17.38
N LEU A 188 -9.77 15.23 -17.11
CA LEU A 188 -8.75 14.56 -17.92
C LEU A 188 -9.34 13.92 -19.17
N ARG A 189 -10.59 13.41 -19.07
CA ARG A 189 -11.27 12.75 -20.20
C ARG A 189 -11.62 13.70 -21.34
N SER A 190 -11.75 14.99 -21.06
CA SER A 190 -11.98 16.01 -22.09
C SER A 190 -10.73 16.37 -22.90
N LEU A 191 -9.55 15.86 -22.52
CA LEU A 191 -8.28 16.22 -23.16
C LEU A 191 -7.88 15.18 -24.21
N GLY A 192 -7.66 15.66 -25.43
CA GLY A 192 -7.40 14.82 -26.61
C GLY A 192 -6.11 14.01 -26.54
N ASN A 193 -5.17 14.37 -25.66
CA ASN A 193 -3.89 13.71 -25.46
C ASN A 193 -3.80 12.90 -24.15
N VAL A 194 -4.93 12.65 -23.47
CA VAL A 194 -4.98 11.75 -22.31
C VAL A 194 -5.66 10.44 -22.70
N ARG A 195 -5.07 9.31 -22.30
CA ARG A 195 -5.56 7.96 -22.57
C ARG A 195 -5.71 7.19 -21.27
N PHE A 196 -6.89 6.60 -21.08
CA PHE A 196 -7.16 5.70 -19.96
C PHE A 196 -7.20 4.28 -20.48
N LEU A 197 -6.35 3.41 -19.92
CA LEU A 197 -6.32 1.99 -20.25
C LEU A 197 -6.87 1.17 -19.08
N PRO A 198 -7.49 0.01 -19.34
CA PRO A 198 -8.02 -0.85 -18.30
C PRO A 198 -6.92 -1.37 -17.35
N PRO A 199 -7.29 -1.91 -16.17
CA PRO A 199 -6.36 -2.68 -15.37
C PRO A 199 -5.82 -3.88 -16.15
N CYS A 200 -4.53 -4.15 -16.00
CA CYS A 200 -3.84 -5.31 -16.57
C CYS A 200 -3.33 -6.26 -15.48
N PRO A 201 -3.03 -7.52 -15.81
CA PRO A 201 -2.32 -8.43 -14.92
C PRO A 201 -0.94 -7.87 -14.53
N HIS A 202 -0.48 -8.16 -13.31
CA HIS A 202 0.85 -7.74 -12.83
C HIS A 202 1.99 -8.20 -13.76
N SER A 203 1.82 -9.35 -14.41
CA SER A 203 2.81 -9.90 -15.35
C SER A 203 3.05 -9.01 -16.58
N GLN A 204 2.11 -8.14 -16.94
CA GLN A 204 2.22 -7.23 -18.09
C GLN A 204 2.75 -5.84 -17.72
N VAL A 205 2.85 -5.52 -16.43
CA VAL A 205 3.27 -4.20 -15.96
C VAL A 205 4.66 -3.80 -16.47
N PRO A 206 5.70 -4.66 -16.43
CA PRO A 206 7.03 -4.31 -16.94
C PRO A 206 7.00 -3.86 -18.42
N ALA A 207 6.31 -4.62 -19.29
CA ALA A 207 6.18 -4.29 -20.71
C ALA A 207 5.46 -2.96 -20.95
N ILE A 208 4.52 -2.59 -20.09
CA ILE A 208 3.82 -1.29 -20.15
C ILE A 208 4.73 -0.16 -19.68
N VAL A 209 5.50 -0.39 -18.61
CA VAL A 209 6.47 0.59 -18.08
C VAL A 209 7.55 0.88 -19.12
N GLU A 210 8.11 -0.15 -19.76
CA GLU A 210 9.07 -0.02 -20.87
C GLU A 210 8.50 0.72 -22.09
N ALA A 211 7.19 0.63 -22.29
CA ALA A 211 6.52 1.33 -23.37
C ALA A 211 6.44 2.85 -23.14
N PHE A 212 6.63 3.33 -21.91
CA PHE A 212 6.61 4.76 -21.60
C PHE A 212 7.95 5.42 -21.90
N ASP A 213 7.90 6.67 -22.33
CA ASP A 213 9.09 7.53 -22.43
C ASP A 213 9.41 8.20 -21.09
N VAL A 214 8.39 8.43 -20.26
CA VAL A 214 8.51 8.99 -18.91
C VAL A 214 7.49 8.33 -18.00
N CYS A 215 7.94 7.75 -16.89
CA CYS A 215 7.07 7.23 -15.85
C CYS A 215 6.74 8.31 -14.81
N LEU A 216 5.48 8.39 -14.39
CA LEU A 216 5.00 9.37 -13.42
C LEU A 216 4.51 8.72 -12.13
N ILE A 217 4.73 9.42 -11.02
CA ILE A 217 4.05 9.22 -9.74
C ILE A 217 3.41 10.56 -9.33
N PRO A 218 2.30 10.97 -9.97
CA PRO A 218 1.74 12.31 -9.80
C PRO A 218 0.80 12.32 -8.60
N TYR A 219 1.35 12.03 -7.41
CA TYR A 219 0.59 12.01 -6.17
C TYR A 219 0.50 13.40 -5.55
N ARG A 220 -0.69 13.75 -5.04
CA ARG A 220 -0.91 14.94 -4.22
C ARG A 220 -0.01 14.86 -2.99
N VAL A 221 0.67 15.94 -2.65
CA VAL A 221 1.50 16.00 -1.43
C VAL A 221 0.62 16.34 -0.22
N ASN A 222 0.45 15.41 0.71
CA ASN A 222 -0.31 15.56 1.94
C ASN A 222 0.31 14.74 3.09
N GLU A 223 -0.30 14.75 4.29
CA GLU A 223 0.23 14.03 5.47
C GLU A 223 0.42 12.53 5.20
N TYR A 224 -0.55 11.89 4.53
CA TYR A 224 -0.48 10.48 4.18
C TYR A 224 0.58 10.20 3.09
N THR A 225 0.56 10.95 1.99
CA THR A 225 1.45 10.68 0.85
C THR A 225 2.91 11.02 1.11
N ARG A 226 3.21 11.93 2.04
CA ARG A 226 4.58 12.18 2.53
C ARG A 226 5.19 10.97 3.25
N GLY A 227 4.35 10.12 3.84
CA GLY A 227 4.78 8.90 4.52
C GLY A 227 4.86 7.67 3.62
N LEU A 228 4.57 7.79 2.33
CA LEU A 228 4.55 6.66 1.41
C LEU A 228 5.93 6.34 0.85
N SER A 229 6.22 5.06 0.72
CA SER A 229 7.24 4.51 -0.18
C SER A 229 6.51 3.85 -1.36
N PRO A 230 6.26 4.57 -2.47
CA PRO A 230 5.49 4.03 -3.59
C PRO A 230 6.26 2.91 -4.29
N ILE A 231 5.67 1.71 -4.39
CA ILE A 231 6.30 0.57 -5.06
C ILE A 231 6.68 0.88 -6.52
N LYS A 232 5.89 1.74 -7.18
CA LYS A 232 6.11 2.24 -8.55
C LYS A 232 7.49 2.82 -8.76
N LEU A 233 8.09 3.44 -7.74
CA LEU A 233 9.43 3.99 -7.86
C LEU A 233 10.50 2.90 -8.04
N TYR A 234 10.25 1.69 -7.53
CA TYR A 234 11.13 0.55 -7.68
C TYR A 234 10.79 -0.26 -8.95
N GLU A 235 9.55 -0.17 -9.45
CA GLU A 235 9.08 -0.81 -10.68
C GLU A 235 9.51 -0.05 -11.96
N TYR A 236 9.80 1.25 -11.84
CA TYR A 236 10.21 2.14 -12.94
C TYR A 236 11.73 2.24 -13.03
#